data_AF-A0A495R7R0-F1
#
_entry.id   AF-A0A495R7R0-F1
#
_cell.length_a   1.000
_cell.length_b   1.000
_cell.length_c   1.000
_cell.angle_alpha   90.00
_cell.angle_beta   90.00
_cell.angle_gamma   90.00
#
_symmetry.space_group_name_H-M   'P 1'
#
loop_
_entity.id
_entity.type
_entity.pdbx_description
1 polymer ?
#
loop_
_entity_poly.entity_id
_entity_poly.type
_entity_poly.pdbx_seq_one_letter_code
_entity_poly.pdbx_strand_id
1 'polypeptide(L)'
;MATAATADIAALAQLDQRDVAALTEHMDIYADDPATRDEQVAVYNKGTQYIVDPDAGICDCPDMLHRRPDGGCKHLRAVWFARGDKQIPAGVDQTALAEHIDGGVSR
;
A
#
# COMPACT_ATOMS: atom_id res chain seq x y z
N MET A 1 -6.80 18.64 22.78
CA MET A 1 -7.63 17.47 22.42
C MET A 1 -8.47 17.72 21.16
N ALA A 2 -9.06 18.91 20.93
CA ALA A 2 -9.81 19.20 19.70
C ALA A 2 -8.96 19.22 18.41
N THR A 3 -7.69 19.60 18.49
CA THR A 3 -6.80 19.77 17.33
C THR A 3 -6.37 18.45 16.66
N ALA A 4 -6.27 17.36 17.43
CA ALA A 4 -5.89 16.05 16.90
C ALA A 4 -7.01 15.45 16.04
N ALA A 5 -8.26 15.51 16.54
CA ALA A 5 -9.43 15.01 15.81
C ALA A 5 -9.66 15.73 14.47
N THR A 6 -9.37 17.03 14.38
CA THR A 6 -9.49 17.77 13.11
C THR A 6 -8.40 17.38 12.10
N ALA A 7 -7.19 17.09 12.57
CA ALA A 7 -6.09 16.62 11.73
C ALA A 7 -6.38 15.22 11.15
N ASP A 8 -7.00 14.33 11.94
CA ASP A 8 -7.40 13.00 11.49
C ASP A 8 -8.47 13.04 10.39
N ILE A 9 -9.48 13.91 10.54
CA ILE A 9 -10.52 14.11 9.51
C ILE A 9 -9.92 14.63 8.21
N ALA A 10 -8.98 15.58 8.30
CA ALA A 10 -8.31 16.13 7.12
C ALA A 10 -7.44 15.07 6.41
N ALA A 11 -6.71 14.24 7.17
CA ALA A 11 -5.90 13.15 6.62
C ALA A 11 -6.77 12.08 5.93
N LEU A 12 -7.89 11.71 6.53
CA LEU A 12 -8.87 10.80 5.92
C LEU A 12 -9.47 11.38 4.64
N ALA A 13 -9.73 12.69 4.59
CA ALA A 13 -10.27 13.36 3.40
C ALA A 13 -9.29 13.42 2.22
N GLN A 14 -7.99 13.19 2.45
CA GLN A 14 -6.97 13.10 1.39
C GLN A 14 -6.81 11.69 0.81
N LEU A 15 -7.40 10.66 1.46
CA LEU A 15 -7.37 9.30 0.93
C LEU A 15 -8.27 9.22 -0.30
N ASP A 16 -7.68 8.89 -1.45
CA ASP A 16 -8.47 8.55 -2.62
C ASP A 16 -8.91 7.07 -2.59
N GLN A 17 -9.71 6.66 -3.57
CA GLN A 17 -10.24 5.30 -3.67
C GLN A 17 -9.15 4.21 -3.68
N ARG A 18 -7.94 4.50 -4.18
CA ARG A 18 -6.83 3.54 -4.21
C ARG A 18 -6.05 3.50 -2.91
N ASP A 19 -5.99 4.59 -2.16
CA ASP A 19 -5.54 4.54 -0.78
C ASP A 19 -6.49 3.70 0.08
N VAL A 20 -7.79 3.90 -0.08
CA VAL A 20 -8.79 3.09 0.64
C VAL A 20 -8.66 1.62 0.23
N ALA A 21 -8.58 1.31 -1.06
CA ALA A 21 -8.40 -0.06 -1.53
C ALA A 21 -7.07 -0.68 -1.04
N ALA A 22 -6.00 0.11 -0.97
CA ALA A 22 -4.71 -0.32 -0.44
C ALA A 22 -4.78 -0.69 1.05
N LEU A 23 -5.61 0.00 1.82
CA LEU A 23 -5.77 -0.20 3.27
C LEU A 23 -6.88 -1.21 3.63
N THR A 24 -7.77 -1.57 2.72
CA THR A 24 -8.96 -2.39 3.02
C THR A 24 -9.04 -3.70 2.26
N GLU A 25 -8.38 -3.82 1.10
CA GLU A 25 -8.31 -5.10 0.40
C GLU A 25 -7.15 -5.93 0.95
N HIS A 26 -7.42 -7.21 1.23
CA HIS A 26 -6.40 -8.17 1.66
C HIS A 26 -5.29 -8.30 0.60
N MET A 27 -4.05 -8.05 1.00
CA MET A 27 -2.88 -8.08 0.14
C MET A 27 -1.67 -8.62 0.90
N ASP A 28 -1.15 -9.75 0.43
CA ASP A 28 0.04 -10.34 1.02
C ASP A 28 1.29 -9.71 0.37
N ILE A 29 2.16 -9.13 1.18
CA ILE A 29 3.34 -8.39 0.73
C ILE A 29 4.59 -9.15 1.14
N TYR A 30 5.41 -9.54 0.16
CA TYR A 30 6.64 -10.28 0.35
C TYR A 30 7.83 -9.50 -0.20
N ALA A 31 8.73 -9.07 0.68
CA ALA A 31 9.98 -8.41 0.30
C ALA A 31 11.01 -9.38 -0.29
N ASP A 32 11.01 -10.64 0.16
CA ASP A 32 12.01 -11.66 -0.21
C ASP A 32 11.43 -12.76 -1.13
N ASP A 33 10.60 -12.38 -2.11
CA ASP A 33 10.00 -13.34 -3.03
C ASP A 33 11.03 -13.81 -4.09
N PRO A 34 11.11 -15.11 -4.42
CA PRO A 34 12.06 -15.61 -5.42
C PRO A 34 11.87 -15.04 -6.83
N ALA A 35 10.71 -14.45 -7.14
CA ALA A 35 10.45 -13.77 -8.40
C ALA A 35 10.88 -12.29 -8.41
N THR A 36 11.25 -11.74 -7.25
CA THR A 36 11.66 -10.33 -7.08
C THR A 36 13.18 -10.17 -7.05
N ARG A 37 13.64 -8.96 -7.40
CA ARG A 37 15.00 -8.47 -7.14
C ARG A 37 15.02 -7.70 -5.81
N ASP A 38 16.21 -7.38 -5.30
CA ASP A 38 16.40 -6.64 -4.02
C ASP A 38 15.58 -5.33 -3.91
N GLU A 39 15.31 -4.67 -5.03
CA GLU A 39 14.56 -3.41 -5.13
C GLU A 39 13.04 -3.63 -5.30
N GLN A 40 12.61 -4.88 -5.44
CA GLN A 40 11.25 -5.26 -5.82
C GLN A 40 10.55 -6.00 -4.68
N VAL A 41 9.23 -5.88 -4.66
CA VAL A 41 8.35 -6.48 -3.67
C VAL A 41 7.23 -7.20 -4.41
N ALA A 42 6.94 -8.44 -4.02
CA ALA A 42 5.82 -9.19 -4.56
C ALA A 42 4.58 -8.88 -3.73
N VAL A 43 3.50 -8.52 -4.41
CA VAL A 43 2.18 -8.31 -3.80
C VAL A 43 1.22 -9.32 -4.39
N TYR A 44 0.66 -10.18 -3.54
CA TYR A 44 -0.40 -11.09 -3.93
C TYR A 44 -1.76 -10.46 -3.59
N ASN A 45 -2.62 -10.38 -4.60
CA ASN A 45 -3.99 -9.90 -4.44
C ASN A 45 -4.93 -10.85 -5.17
N LYS A 46 -5.91 -11.42 -4.45
CA LYS A 46 -6.92 -12.35 -5.00
C LYS A 46 -6.29 -13.50 -5.80
N GLY A 47 -5.17 -14.04 -5.31
CA GLY A 47 -4.45 -15.15 -5.94
C GLY A 47 -3.64 -14.77 -7.19
N THR A 48 -3.50 -13.48 -7.51
CA THR A 48 -2.60 -12.99 -8.58
C THR A 48 -1.40 -12.30 -7.96
N GLN A 49 -0.20 -12.64 -8.45
CA GLN A 49 1.04 -11.98 -8.07
C GLN A 49 1.25 -10.72 -8.93
N TYR A 50 1.70 -9.65 -8.28
CA TYR A 50 2.13 -8.41 -8.91
C TYR A 50 3.51 -8.02 -8.39
N ILE A 51 4.43 -7.70 -9.29
CA ILE A 51 5.75 -7.20 -8.96
C ILE A 51 5.70 -5.67 -8.87
N VAL A 52 6.10 -5.15 -7.71
CA VAL A 52 6.13 -3.73 -7.39
C VAL A 52 7.57 -3.32 -7.16
N ASP A 53 7.98 -2.19 -7.71
CA ASP A 53 9.22 -1.52 -7.33
C ASP A 53 8.82 -0.17 -6.70
N PRO A 54 8.87 -0.08 -5.36
CA PRO A 54 8.38 1.08 -4.62
C PRO A 54 9.25 2.31 -4.82
N ASP A 55 10.54 2.14 -5.13
CA ASP A 55 11.50 3.24 -5.26
C ASP A 55 11.39 3.89 -6.64
N ALA A 56 11.19 3.09 -7.70
CA ALA A 56 10.84 3.60 -9.02
C ALA A 56 9.36 3.99 -9.16
N GLY A 57 8.51 3.65 -8.18
CA GLY A 57 7.08 3.94 -8.18
C GLY A 57 6.32 3.16 -9.26
N ILE A 58 6.71 1.91 -9.51
CA ILE A 58 6.18 1.10 -10.60
C ILE A 58 5.53 -0.19 -10.09
N CYS A 59 4.54 -0.66 -10.83
CA CYS A 59 3.90 -1.96 -10.62
C CYS A 59 3.55 -2.53 -11.99
N ASP A 60 3.64 -3.85 -12.15
CA ASP A 60 3.29 -4.58 -13.37
C ASP A 60 1.77 -4.78 -13.56
N CYS A 61 0.96 -4.39 -12.57
CA CYS A 61 -0.48 -4.59 -12.65
C CYS A 61 -1.14 -3.76 -13.76
N PRO A 62 -2.28 -4.22 -14.33
CA PRO A 62 -2.99 -3.48 -15.37
C PRO A 62 -3.43 -2.08 -14.95
N ASP A 63 -3.79 -1.85 -13.69
CA ASP A 63 -4.24 -0.53 -13.21
C ASP A 63 -3.10 0.50 -13.30
N MET A 64 -1.86 0.09 -13.04
CA MET A 64 -0.69 0.95 -13.17
C MET A 64 -0.45 1.36 -14.62
N LEU A 65 -0.57 0.43 -15.57
CA LEU A 65 -0.37 0.71 -17.00
C LEU A 65 -1.33 1.78 -17.53
N HIS A 66 -2.58 1.81 -17.06
CA HIS A 66 -3.58 2.77 -17.52
C HIS A 66 -3.52 4.12 -16.82
N ARG A 67 -2.80 4.23 -15.69
CA ARG A 67 -2.81 5.40 -14.81
C ARG A 67 -1.42 6.00 -14.58
N ARG A 68 -0.46 5.72 -15.45
CA ARG A 68 0.81 6.45 -15.46
C ARG A 68 0.65 7.78 -16.20
N PRO A 69 1.33 8.86 -15.75
CA PRO A 69 2.17 8.94 -14.55
C PRO A 69 1.39 9.23 -13.24
N ASP A 70 0.14 9.69 -13.33
CA ASP A 70 -0.63 10.21 -12.19
C ASP A 70 -1.64 9.21 -11.62
N GLY A 71 -1.51 8.92 -10.32
CA GLY A 71 -2.53 8.17 -9.56
C GLY A 71 -2.14 6.75 -9.19
N GLY A 72 -1.10 6.17 -9.80
CA GLY A 72 -0.52 4.88 -9.41
C GLY A 72 -1.55 3.74 -9.30
N CYS A 73 -1.20 2.67 -8.59
CA CYS A 73 -2.10 1.56 -8.31
C CYS A 73 -2.19 1.29 -6.80
N LYS A 74 -3.22 0.51 -6.40
CA LYS A 74 -3.38 0.10 -4.99
C LYS A 74 -2.21 -0.75 -4.46
N HIS A 75 -1.59 -1.58 -5.30
CA HIS A 75 -0.49 -2.47 -4.88
C HIS A 75 0.74 -1.66 -4.46
N LEU A 76 1.13 -0.68 -5.27
CA LEU A 76 2.23 0.23 -4.94
C LEU A 76 1.97 1.00 -3.64
N ARG A 77 0.74 1.49 -3.47
CA ARG A 77 0.34 2.20 -2.25
C ARG A 77 0.33 1.30 -1.02
N ALA A 78 -0.11 0.05 -1.16
CA ALA A 78 -0.07 -0.94 -0.08
C ALA A 78 1.39 -1.18 0.38
N VAL A 79 2.33 -1.31 -0.56
CA VAL A 79 3.76 -1.41 -0.24
C VAL A 79 4.28 -0.14 0.44
N TRP A 80 3.91 1.06 -0.03
CA TRP A 80 4.31 2.30 0.63
C TRP A 80 3.75 2.44 2.05
N PHE A 81 2.50 2.02 2.29
CA PHE A 81 1.95 1.98 3.65
C PHE A 81 2.68 0.96 4.53
N ALA A 82 3.00 -0.22 3.99
CA ALA A 82 3.72 -1.27 4.71
C ALA A 82 5.16 -0.87 5.08
N ARG A 83 5.88 -0.18 4.18
CA ARG A 83 7.22 0.38 4.43
C ARG A 83 7.21 1.61 5.34
N GLY A 84 6.07 2.28 5.47
CA GLY A 84 5.95 3.58 6.14
C GLY A 84 6.34 4.78 5.28
N ASP A 85 6.56 4.59 3.98
CA ASP A 85 6.80 5.67 3.01
C ASP A 85 5.57 6.57 2.86
N LYS A 86 4.37 5.98 3.04
CA LYS A 86 3.10 6.69 3.12
C LYS A 86 2.50 6.54 4.51
N GLN A 87 2.12 7.66 5.11
CA GLN A 87 1.54 7.66 6.46
C GLN A 87 0.10 7.12 6.44
N ILE A 88 -0.17 6.18 7.34
CA ILE A 88 -1.52 5.68 7.63
C ILE A 88 -2.20 6.68 8.57
N PRO A 89 -3.38 7.25 8.22
CA PRO A 89 -4.10 8.15 9.12
C PRO A 89 -4.50 7.47 10.43
N ALA A 90 -4.45 8.17 11.56
CA ALA A 90 -4.71 7.58 12.87
C ALA A 90 -6.16 7.06 13.05
N GLY A 91 -7.09 7.53 12.23
CA GLY A 91 -8.47 7.04 12.19
C GLY A 91 -8.65 5.67 11.48
N VAL A 92 -7.60 5.12 10.89
CA VAL A 92 -7.60 3.76 10.30
C VAL A 92 -7.26 2.76 11.40
N ASP A 93 -8.03 1.67 11.49
CA ASP A 93 -7.75 0.58 12.42
C ASP A 93 -6.49 -0.18 11.98
N GLN A 94 -5.35 0.20 12.56
CA GLN A 94 -4.06 -0.41 12.30
C GLN A 94 -3.97 -1.87 12.76
N THR A 95 -4.83 -2.28 13.72
CA THR A 95 -4.86 -3.67 14.19
C THR A 95 -5.46 -4.57 13.12
N ALA A 96 -6.60 -4.15 12.56
CA ALA A 96 -7.19 -4.82 11.40
C ALA A 96 -6.24 -4.79 10.20
N LEU A 97 -5.51 -3.69 9.99
CA LEU A 97 -4.55 -3.59 8.89
C LEU A 97 -3.36 -4.55 9.05
N ALA A 98 -2.85 -4.76 10.26
CA ALA A 98 -1.75 -5.69 10.52
C ALA A 98 -2.11 -7.16 10.22
N GLU A 99 -3.40 -7.51 10.28
CA GLU A 99 -3.89 -8.82 9.84
C GLU A 99 -4.02 -8.93 8.31
N HIS A 100 -4.13 -7.81 7.60
CA HIS A 100 -4.35 -7.75 6.14
C HIS A 100 -3.07 -7.48 5.34
N ILE A 101 -2.11 -6.78 5.96
CA ILE A 101 -0.76 -6.55 5.48
C ILE A 101 0.10 -7.39 6.40
N ASP A 102 0.16 -8.70 6.12
CA ASP A 102 0.89 -9.62 6.97
C ASP A 102 2.36 -9.14 7.11
N GLY A 103 2.84 -9.07 8.35
CA GLY A 103 3.99 -8.30 8.82
C GLY A 103 5.36 -8.80 8.35
N GLY A 104 5.54 -8.95 7.04
CA GLY A 104 6.70 -9.55 6.38
C GLY A 104 7.60 -8.58 5.64
N VAL A 105 7.50 -7.26 5.84
CA VAL A 105 8.56 -6.34 5.39
C VAL A 105 9.60 -6.23 6.50
N SER A 106 10.36 -7.30 6.71
CA SER A 106 11.58 -7.20 7.50
C SER A 106 12.58 -6.36 6.72
N ARG A 107 13.07 -5.32 7.41
CA ARG A 107 14.02 -4.32 6.94
C ARG A 107 15.36 -4.90 6.50
#